data_AF-A0A286D6A6-F1
#
_entry.id   AF-A0A286D6A6-F1
#
_cell.length_a   1.000
_cell.length_b   1.000
_cell.length_c   1.000
_cell.angle_alpha   90.00
_cell.angle_beta   90.00
_cell.angle_gamma   90.00
#
_symmetry.space_group_name_H-M   'P 1'
#
loop_
_entity.id
_entity.type
_entity.pdbx_description
1 polymer ?
#
loop_
_entity_poly.entity_id
_entity_poly.type
_entity_poly.pdbx_seq_one_letter_code
_entity_poly.pdbx_strand_id
1 'polypeptide(L)'
;MPASLQGDWYQNDRHGQQQCGRYRADPGNGLAIVGQLRIRERDFDTFSEYGEGNHSQVTAVQQQAADQWRVSELTFIEGDVGHGKPGESVFRLRDGVLHLSARYTLWRDGVPTQQTSERTYFRCK
;
A
#
# COMPACT_ATOMS: atom_id res chain seq x y z
N MET A 1 -2.67 2.37 12.85
CA MET A 1 -1.76 3.07 11.92
C MET A 1 -1.56 4.52 12.38
N PRO A 2 -0.35 5.12 12.31
CA PRO A 2 -0.12 6.53 12.68
C PRO A 2 -0.91 7.49 11.78
N ALA A 3 -1.45 8.57 12.35
CA ALA A 3 -2.27 9.54 11.62
C ALA A 3 -1.53 10.20 10.43
N SER A 4 -0.20 10.36 10.53
CA SER A 4 0.66 10.88 9.46
C SER A 4 0.66 10.00 8.20
N LEU A 5 0.42 8.70 8.34
CA LEU A 5 0.35 7.75 7.22
C LEU A 5 -1.06 7.63 6.65
N GLN A 6 -2.11 7.92 7.42
CA GLN A 6 -3.49 7.75 6.96
C GLN A 6 -3.85 8.72 5.83
N GLY A 7 -4.56 8.22 4.83
CA GLY A 7 -5.01 8.98 3.67
C GLY A 7 -4.81 8.23 2.36
N ASP A 8 -5.01 8.93 1.26
CA ASP A 8 -4.84 8.39 -0.09
C ASP A 8 -3.54 8.92 -0.70
N TRP A 9 -2.70 7.98 -1.11
CA TRP A 9 -1.36 8.21 -1.64
C TRP A 9 -1.31 7.71 -3.08
N TYR A 10 -0.52 8.38 -3.91
CA TYR A 10 -0.39 8.08 -5.33
C TYR A 10 1.07 7.82 -5.64
N GLN A 11 1.37 6.80 -6.44
CA GLN A 11 2.74 6.47 -6.80
C GLN A 11 3.47 7.67 -7.40
N ASN A 12 4.71 7.89 -7.00
CA ASN A 12 5.53 8.98 -7.49
C ASN A 12 6.16 8.65 -8.86
N ASP A 13 5.29 8.36 -9.82
CA ASP A 13 5.63 8.11 -11.22
C ASP A 13 4.63 8.79 -12.16
N ARG A 14 4.82 8.61 -13.47
CA ARG A 14 3.95 9.20 -14.49
C ARG A 14 2.49 8.75 -14.34
N HIS A 15 2.24 7.50 -13.97
CA HIS A 15 0.89 6.97 -13.81
C HIS A 15 0.22 7.60 -12.59
N GLY A 16 0.86 7.60 -11.43
CA GLY A 16 0.29 8.21 -10.23
C GLY A 16 0.05 9.71 -10.37
N GLN A 17 0.89 10.44 -11.12
CA GLN A 17 0.62 11.85 -11.47
C GLN A 17 -0.63 12.02 -12.34
N GLN A 18 -0.80 11.19 -13.38
CA GLN A 18 -1.99 11.21 -14.23
C GLN A 18 -3.25 10.91 -13.42
N GLN A 19 -3.17 9.94 -12.52
CA GLN A 19 -4.28 9.56 -11.66
C GLN A 19 -4.65 10.64 -10.64
N CYS A 20 -3.67 11.31 -10.04
CA CYS A 20 -3.92 12.48 -9.20
C CYS A 20 -4.64 13.58 -10.00
N GLY A 21 -4.26 13.80 -11.27
CA GLY A 21 -4.97 14.72 -12.16
C GLY A 21 -6.44 14.35 -12.37
N ARG A 22 -6.73 13.06 -12.57
CA ARG A 22 -8.10 12.54 -12.70
C ARG A 22 -8.90 12.67 -11.41
N TYR A 23 -8.31 12.31 -10.27
CA TYR A 23 -8.93 12.45 -8.94
C TYR A 23 -9.33 13.89 -8.64
N ARG A 24 -8.47 14.87 -9.00
CA ARG A 24 -8.80 16.29 -8.85
C ARG A 24 -9.96 16.74 -9.73
N ALA A 25 -10.08 16.16 -10.92
CA ALA A 25 -11.15 16.50 -11.86
C ALA A 25 -12.49 15.86 -11.46
N ASP A 26 -12.47 14.67 -10.86
CA ASP A 26 -13.66 13.94 -10.41
C ASP A 26 -13.38 13.08 -9.17
N PRO A 27 -13.44 13.68 -7.96
CA PRO A 27 -13.15 12.99 -6.71
C PRO A 27 -14.24 11.99 -6.30
N GLY A 28 -15.38 11.96 -7.00
CA GLY A 28 -16.51 11.03 -6.76
C GLY A 28 -16.43 9.74 -7.56
N ASN A 29 -15.62 9.70 -8.62
CA ASN A 29 -15.36 8.49 -9.41
C ASN A 29 -14.35 7.59 -8.68
N GLY A 30 -14.84 6.90 -7.65
CA GLY A 30 -14.09 5.98 -6.79
C GLY A 30 -13.60 4.69 -7.48
N LEU A 31 -13.21 4.76 -8.75
CA LEU A 31 -12.51 3.65 -9.42
C LEU A 31 -11.22 3.36 -8.64
N ALA A 32 -10.92 2.08 -8.42
CA ALA A 32 -9.62 1.65 -7.92
C ALA A 32 -8.52 2.26 -8.80
N ILE A 33 -7.83 3.25 -8.25
CA ILE A 33 -6.87 4.04 -8.99
C ILE A 33 -5.58 3.23 -9.06
N VAL A 34 -5.22 2.72 -10.24
CA VAL A 34 -3.92 2.07 -10.47
C VAL A 34 -2.79 2.96 -9.95
N GLY A 35 -1.98 2.43 -9.04
CA GLY A 35 -0.92 3.17 -8.36
C GLY A 35 -1.36 3.95 -7.12
N GLN A 36 -2.58 3.77 -6.62
CA GLN A 36 -3.02 4.30 -5.34
C GLN A 36 -2.64 3.35 -4.19
N LEU A 37 -2.23 3.96 -3.08
CA LEU A 37 -2.10 3.34 -1.78
C LEU A 37 -3.09 4.04 -0.83
N ARG A 38 -4.09 3.30 -0.38
CA ARG A 38 -5.09 3.78 0.57
C ARG A 38 -4.69 3.30 1.95
N ILE A 39 -4.44 4.21 2.89
CA ILE A 39 -4.09 3.85 4.27
C ILE A 39 -5.20 4.33 5.20
N ARG A 40 -5.74 3.42 6.02
CA ARG A 40 -6.71 3.70 7.08
C ARG A 40 -6.15 3.25 8.42
N GLU A 41 -6.98 3.25 9.46
CA GLU A 41 -6.52 3.00 10.83
C GLU A 41 -5.99 1.56 11.01
N ARG A 42 -6.67 0.58 10.42
CA ARG A 42 -6.44 -0.86 10.63
C ARG A 42 -6.18 -1.65 9.35
N ASP A 43 -6.15 -0.98 8.22
CA ASP A 43 -5.97 -1.59 6.92
C ASP A 43 -5.26 -0.63 5.97
N PHE A 44 -4.73 -1.19 4.91
CA PHE A 44 -4.35 -0.45 3.73
C PHE A 44 -4.50 -1.28 2.46
N ASP A 45 -4.76 -0.60 1.35
CA ASP A 45 -4.93 -1.23 0.04
C ASP A 45 -3.86 -0.71 -0.92
N THR A 46 -3.26 -1.60 -1.70
CA THR A 46 -2.42 -1.23 -2.86
C THR A 46 -3.15 -1.63 -4.14
N PHE A 47 -3.29 -0.71 -5.07
CA PHE A 47 -3.91 -0.97 -6.38
C PHE A 47 -2.81 -1.00 -7.45
N SER A 48 -2.56 -2.14 -8.07
CA SER A 48 -1.43 -2.35 -8.98
C SER A 48 -1.82 -2.31 -10.45
N GLU A 49 -2.97 -2.89 -10.83
CA GLU A 49 -3.46 -2.97 -12.21
C GLU A 49 -5.00 -2.95 -12.21
N TYR A 50 -5.62 -2.87 -13.39
CA TYR A 50 -7.07 -2.70 -13.58
C TYR A 50 -7.94 -3.66 -12.74
N GLY A 51 -8.38 -3.20 -11.56
CA GLY A 51 -9.19 -3.98 -10.63
C GLY A 51 -8.37 -4.78 -9.61
N GLU A 52 -7.10 -5.07 -9.91
CA GLU A 52 -6.23 -5.92 -9.09
C GLU A 52 -5.47 -5.13 -8.01
N GLY A 53 -5.70 -5.54 -6.76
CA GLY A 53 -5.04 -4.96 -5.59
C GLY A 53 -4.84 -5.95 -4.46
N ASN A 54 -4.00 -5.55 -3.51
CA ASN A 54 -3.83 -6.26 -2.26
C ASN A 54 -4.54 -5.47 -1.16
N HIS A 55 -5.32 -6.18 -0.35
CA HIS A 55 -5.83 -5.67 0.90
C HIS A 55 -4.94 -6.18 2.03
N SER A 56 -4.41 -5.30 2.87
CA SER A 56 -3.58 -5.67 4.02
C SER A 56 -4.26 -5.26 5.32
N GLN A 57 -4.57 -6.24 6.16
CA GLN A 57 -5.08 -6.01 7.51
C GLN A 57 -3.91 -5.86 8.49
N VAL A 58 -3.84 -4.74 9.19
CA VAL A 58 -2.78 -4.42 10.14
C VAL A 58 -2.97 -5.24 11.42
N THR A 59 -1.94 -5.99 11.81
CA THR A 59 -1.91 -6.76 13.05
C THR A 59 -1.05 -6.11 14.13
N ALA A 60 0.03 -5.42 13.74
CA ALA A 60 0.88 -4.67 14.66
C ALA A 60 1.52 -3.47 13.95
N VAL A 61 1.81 -2.43 14.73
CA VAL A 61 2.58 -1.27 14.28
C VAL A 61 3.66 -0.98 15.31
N GLN A 62 4.90 -0.91 14.85
CA GLN A 62 6.06 -0.57 15.66
C GLN A 62 6.78 0.62 15.05
N GLN A 63 6.89 1.73 15.79
CA GLN A 63 7.74 2.84 15.38
C GLN A 63 9.21 2.44 15.50
N GLN A 64 9.99 2.66 14.44
CA GLN A 64 11.44 2.37 14.38
C GLN A 64 12.25 3.67 14.48
N ALA A 65 11.73 4.76 13.92
CA ALA A 65 12.29 6.11 14.00
C ALA A 65 11.14 7.14 13.95
N ALA A 66 11.47 8.43 14.13
CA ALA A 66 10.46 9.51 14.09
C ALA A 66 9.63 9.50 12.80
N ASP A 67 10.23 9.10 11.69
CA ASP A 67 9.66 9.06 10.34
C ASP A 67 9.49 7.65 9.79
N GLN A 68 9.68 6.60 10.59
CA GLN A 68 9.70 5.21 10.13
C GLN A 68 8.89 4.26 11.01
N TRP A 69 8.03 3.46 10.38
CA TRP A 69 7.16 2.48 11.04
C TRP A 69 7.26 1.12 10.37
N ARG A 70 7.44 0.07 11.16
CA ARG A 70 7.29 -1.34 10.75
C ARG A 70 5.86 -1.77 11.05
N VAL A 71 5.22 -2.41 10.09
CA VAL A 71 3.83 -2.85 10.14
C VAL A 71 3.81 -4.34 9.84
N SER A 72 3.25 -5.11 10.77
CA SER A 72 2.94 -6.53 10.53
C SER A 72 1.50 -6.62 10.05
N GLU A 73 1.24 -7.45 9.04
CA GLU A 73 -0.07 -7.53 8.40
C GLU A 73 -0.45 -8.94 7.95
N LEU A 74 -1.74 -9.12 7.69
CA LEU A 74 -2.26 -10.21 6.89
C LEU A 74 -2.66 -9.64 5.53
N THR A 75 -2.00 -10.09 4.47
CA THR A 75 -2.26 -9.67 3.11
C THR A 75 -3.22 -10.62 2.43
N PHE A 76 -4.30 -10.08 1.88
CA PHE A 76 -5.31 -10.74 1.10
C PHE A 76 -5.12 -10.30 -0.36
N ILE A 77 -4.74 -11.26 -1.20
CA ILE A 77 -4.58 -11.05 -2.63
C ILE A 77 -5.92 -11.42 -3.27
N GLU A 78 -6.37 -10.61 -4.22
CA GLU A 78 -7.58 -10.92 -4.97
C GLU A 78 -7.53 -12.35 -5.55
N GLY A 79 -8.59 -13.13 -5.30
CA GLY A 79 -8.66 -14.54 -5.68
C GLY A 79 -8.26 -15.56 -4.59
N ASP A 80 -7.62 -15.15 -3.50
CA ASP A 80 -7.29 -16.05 -2.36
C ASP A 80 -8.38 -15.95 -1.26
N VAL A 81 -9.31 -16.90 -1.25
CA VAL A 81 -10.44 -16.92 -0.30
C VAL A 81 -10.01 -17.60 1.01
N GLY A 82 -9.82 -16.80 2.06
CA GLY A 82 -9.97 -17.28 3.45
C GLY A 82 -8.72 -17.28 4.35
N HIS A 83 -7.51 -17.11 3.82
CA HIS A 83 -6.30 -17.10 4.64
C HIS A 83 -5.30 -16.04 4.19
N GLY A 84 -5.42 -14.82 4.77
CA GLY A 84 -4.44 -13.77 4.58
C GLY A 84 -3.03 -14.28 4.89
N LYS A 85 -2.06 -13.94 4.05
CA LYS A 85 -0.66 -14.36 4.22
C LYS A 85 0.06 -13.36 5.12
N PRO A 86 0.92 -13.81 6.04
CA PRO A 86 1.75 -12.91 6.82
C PRO A 86 2.62 -12.03 5.90
N GLY A 87 2.54 -10.72 6.10
CA GLY A 87 3.31 -9.70 5.42
C GLY A 87 3.99 -8.77 6.41
N GLU A 88 5.01 -8.08 5.94
CA GLU A 88 5.65 -7.00 6.68
C GLU A 88 5.90 -5.81 5.75
N SER A 89 5.43 -4.65 6.17
CA SER A 89 5.60 -3.39 5.46
C SER A 89 6.39 -2.40 6.33
N VAL A 90 7.33 -1.70 5.70
CA VAL A 90 8.07 -0.60 6.32
C VAL A 90 7.69 0.69 5.61
N PHE A 91 7.06 1.59 6.35
CA PHE A 91 6.68 2.92 5.90
C PHE A 91 7.72 3.93 6.38
N ARG A 92 8.24 4.77 5.48
CA ARG A 92 9.10 5.90 5.83
C ARG A 92 8.56 7.19 5.20
N LEU A 93 8.27 8.21 6.01
CA LEU A 93 7.68 9.47 5.56
C LEU A 93 8.70 10.61 5.68
N ARG A 94 9.26 11.04 4.55
CA ARG A 94 10.28 12.10 4.52
C ARG A 94 9.92 13.16 3.47
N ASP A 95 9.98 14.43 3.86
CA ASP A 95 9.73 15.57 2.97
C ASP A 95 8.40 15.48 2.19
N GLY A 96 7.37 14.89 2.82
CA GLY A 96 6.04 14.68 2.20
C GLY A 96 5.96 13.52 1.22
N VAL A 97 7.04 12.74 1.04
CA VAL A 97 7.10 11.52 0.24
C VAL A 97 7.03 10.30 1.16
N LEU A 98 6.13 9.38 0.85
CA LEU A 98 6.00 8.11 1.54
C LEU A 98 6.73 7.01 0.78
N HIS A 99 7.75 6.43 1.40
CA HIS A 99 8.41 5.23 0.92
C HIS A 99 7.76 4.01 1.59
N LEU A 100 7.41 3.01 0.79
CA LEU A 100 6.91 1.72 1.25
C LEU A 100 7.87 0.64 0.75
N SER A 101 8.42 -0.12 1.68
CA SER A 101 9.10 -1.39 1.40
C SER A 101 8.24 -2.51 1.97
N ALA A 102 7.65 -3.35 1.12
CA ALA A 102 6.82 -4.47 1.55
C ALA A 102 7.52 -5.80 1.26
N ARG A 103 7.36 -6.75 2.17
CA ARG A 103 7.85 -8.13 2.05
C ARG A 103 6.70 -9.08 2.31
N TYR A 104 6.44 -9.98 1.36
CA TYR A 104 5.38 -10.97 1.44
C TYR A 104 5.86 -12.33 0.95
N THR A 105 5.20 -13.39 1.43
CA THR A 105 5.48 -14.76 1.00
C THR A 105 4.48 -15.15 -0.08
N LEU A 106 4.98 -15.43 -1.28
CA LEU A 106 4.20 -16.04 -2.36
C LEU A 106 4.52 -17.53 -2.43
N TRP A 107 3.56 -18.33 -2.89
CA TRP A 107 3.79 -19.75 -3.19
C TRP A 107 3.87 -19.91 -4.70
N ARG A 108 5.01 -20.40 -5.21
CA ARG A 108 5.19 -20.75 -6.62
C ARG A 108 5.53 -22.23 -6.71
N ASP A 109 4.70 -22.99 -7.41
CA ASP A 109 4.86 -24.45 -7.57
C ASP A 109 5.01 -25.19 -6.23
N GLY A 110 4.27 -24.75 -5.20
CA GLY A 110 4.33 -25.33 -3.85
C GLY A 110 5.55 -24.92 -3.02
N VAL A 111 6.42 -24.04 -3.53
CA VAL A 111 7.59 -23.52 -2.82
C VAL A 111 7.32 -22.09 -2.32
N PRO A 112 7.46 -21.81 -1.00
CA PRO A 112 7.33 -20.46 -0.48
C PRO A 112 8.54 -19.63 -0.91
N THR A 113 8.27 -18.54 -1.63
CA THR A 113 9.26 -17.58 -2.12
C THR A 113 8.96 -16.21 -1.49
N GLN A 114 9.98 -15.59 -0.90
CA GLN A 114 9.86 -14.21 -0.44
C GLN A 114 9.95 -13.26 -1.62
N GLN A 115 8.99 -12.35 -1.73
CA GLN A 115 9.08 -11.20 -2.60
C GLN A 115 9.18 -9.92 -1.80
N THR A 116 9.98 -9.01 -2.32
CA THR A 116 10.09 -7.64 -1.84
C THR A 116 9.60 -6.69 -2.92
N SER A 117 8.95 -5.62 -2.50
CA SER A 117 8.56 -4.54 -3.39
C SER A 117 8.86 -3.22 -2.72
N GLU A 118 9.31 -2.25 -3.51
CA GLU A 118 9.58 -0.90 -3.06
C GLU A 118 8.83 0.08 -3.93
N ARG A 119 8.12 1.01 -3.30
CA ARG A 119 7.32 2.02 -3.96
C ARG A 119 7.47 3.35 -3.23
N THR A 120 7.37 4.44 -3.98
CA THR A 120 7.31 5.79 -3.40
C THR A 120 5.99 6.43 -3.79
N TYR A 121 5.44 7.22 -2.88
CA TYR A 121 4.14 7.84 -3.05
C TYR A 121 4.13 9.31 -2.60
N PHE A 122 3.20 10.07 -3.13
CA PHE A 122 2.90 11.44 -2.74
C PHE A 122 1.40 11.59 -2.41
N ARG A 123 1.05 12.60 -1.62
CA ARG A 123 -0.36 12.98 -1.43
C ARG A 123 -0.81 13.90 -2.55
N CYS A 124 -1.88 13.54 -3.24
CA CYS A 124 -2.54 14.44 -4.18
C CYS A 124 -3.21 15.57 -3.38
N LYS A 125 -2.75 16.81 -3.57
CA LYS A 125 -3.30 18.01 -2.92
C LYS A 125 -4.37 18.68 -3.75
#